data_AF-A0A4P7JAM7-F1
#
_entry.id   AF-A0A4P7JAM7-F1
#
_cell.length_a   1.000
_cell.length_b   1.000
_cell.length_c   1.000
_cell.angle_alpha   90.00
_cell.angle_beta   90.00
_cell.angle_gamma   90.00
#
_symmetry.space_group_name_H-M   'P 1'
#
loop_
_entity.id
_entity.type
_entity.pdbx_description
1 polymer ?
#
loop_
_entity_poly.entity_id
_entity_poly.type
_entity_poly.pdbx_seq_one_letter_code
_entity_poly.pdbx_strand_id
1 'polypeptide(L)'
;MGPTKLSAEAIDPITRIEGVRACSRNGIASSTLRSLGPPWVGNTDGKPEQSTYFQTVNRGKKSLTLDFSTPEGAGILRRFVSESDVFIENFRTGTLARYGLGYDDLIRINPRLIYCSITGFGQIGPYANRSGYDYLVQAMGGQMAVTGLPEGMTGAGPMRVGVPIADIAAGNNAVIAILAALHHRGKTGRGQHLDIALFDSQVALLLNSLSAWLNARAPLPRTGNDHPTAVPNGVFEARDGAILIATFNDREFARLARVLDHEDWACDPLFARSRNRLTNRKALGEQMTAILRSRGKAHWMARLNAAKVSCGPINDMADIEADPQLAHRNMFATLTHPEMGDVRVVGSPLKFSETPVILERSPPLAGEHTEDLLRDRLGLTPGDMARLRAAGII
;
A
#
# COMPACT_ATOMS: atom_id res chain seq x y z
N MET A 1 -15.11 -12.70 -9.85
CA MET A 1 -13.88 -12.57 -9.03
C MET A 1 -14.26 -12.86 -7.59
N GLY A 2 -13.94 -14.07 -7.12
CA GLY A 2 -14.37 -14.57 -5.81
C GLY A 2 -13.65 -13.88 -4.65
N PRO A 3 -14.15 -14.03 -3.41
CA PRO A 3 -13.60 -13.36 -2.25
C PRO A 3 -12.14 -13.75 -2.01
N THR A 4 -11.27 -12.75 -1.94
CA THR A 4 -9.87 -12.87 -1.52
C THR A 4 -9.83 -13.52 -0.14
N LYS A 5 -9.34 -14.76 -0.03
CA LYS A 5 -9.27 -15.51 1.23
C LYS A 5 -7.88 -15.34 1.90
N LEU A 6 -7.78 -14.31 2.75
CA LEU A 6 -7.52 -14.34 4.20
C LEU A 6 -6.21 -14.95 4.74
N SER A 7 -5.60 -14.23 5.70
CA SER A 7 -4.48 -14.63 6.56
C SER A 7 -4.73 -14.15 7.98
N ALA A 8 -4.60 -15.03 8.97
CA ALA A 8 -4.27 -14.63 10.34
C ALA A 8 -2.75 -14.52 10.44
N GLU A 9 -2.17 -13.47 11.04
CA GLU A 9 -0.73 -13.35 11.28
C GLU A 9 -0.45 -13.09 12.76
N ALA A 10 0.39 -13.93 13.37
CA ALA A 10 1.01 -13.70 14.66
C ALA A 10 2.34 -12.96 14.46
N ILE A 11 2.65 -11.90 15.22
CA ILE A 11 3.92 -11.15 15.11
C ILE A 11 4.64 -11.15 16.48
N ASP A 12 5.93 -11.47 16.51
CA ASP A 12 6.87 -11.38 17.65
C ASP A 12 7.80 -10.14 17.49
N PRO A 13 8.61 -9.69 18.49
CA PRO A 13 8.96 -8.28 18.62
C PRO A 13 9.99 -7.84 17.57
N ILE A 14 9.75 -6.63 17.07
CA ILE A 14 10.59 -5.54 16.48
C ILE A 14 11.78 -5.89 15.58
N THR A 15 12.46 -7.04 15.73
CA THR A 15 13.54 -7.49 14.85
C THR A 15 13.20 -8.74 14.03
N ARG A 16 12.10 -9.45 14.33
CA ARG A 16 11.61 -10.59 13.52
C ARG A 16 10.09 -10.62 13.46
N ILE A 17 9.51 -10.14 12.36
CA ILE A 17 8.09 -10.37 12.06
C ILE A 17 7.94 -11.82 11.60
N GLU A 18 7.74 -12.75 12.54
CA GLU A 18 7.39 -14.14 12.24
C GLU A 18 5.88 -14.27 11.97
N GLY A 19 5.40 -13.62 10.90
CA GLY A 19 4.01 -13.75 10.47
C GLY A 19 3.69 -15.22 10.15
N VAL A 20 2.93 -15.91 11.01
CA VAL A 20 2.41 -17.26 10.74
C VAL A 20 1.06 -17.14 10.07
N ARG A 21 0.98 -17.43 8.77
CA ARG A 21 -0.30 -17.50 8.05
C ARG A 21 -1.00 -18.83 8.30
N ALA A 22 -2.27 -18.83 8.71
CA ALA A 22 -3.14 -20.03 8.73
C ALA A 22 -4.17 -19.98 7.58
N CYS A 23 -4.40 -21.11 6.90
CA CYS A 23 -5.23 -21.22 5.69
C CYS A 23 -6.20 -22.41 5.79
N SER A 24 -7.50 -22.20 5.61
CA SER A 24 -8.51 -23.27 5.65
C SER A 24 -8.65 -24.04 4.32
N ARG A 25 -8.69 -25.38 4.40
CA ARG A 25 -8.98 -26.43 3.38
C ARG A 25 -7.92 -26.81 2.32
N ASN A 26 -7.68 -28.14 2.24
CA ASN A 26 -7.23 -28.96 1.11
C ASN A 26 -6.24 -28.33 0.12
N GLY A 27 -5.01 -28.00 0.54
CA GLY A 27 -3.84 -27.78 -0.34
C GLY A 27 -3.92 -26.69 -1.43
N ILE A 28 -5.10 -26.15 -1.72
CA ILE A 28 -5.45 -25.29 -2.85
C ILE A 28 -5.85 -23.90 -2.34
N ALA A 29 -6.12 -23.75 -1.03
CA ALA A 29 -6.43 -22.47 -0.39
C ALA A 29 -5.21 -21.87 0.33
N SER A 30 -4.05 -21.88 -0.33
CA SER A 30 -3.01 -20.89 -0.05
C SER A 30 -3.54 -19.49 -0.41
N SER A 31 -2.89 -18.41 0.02
CA SER A 31 -3.31 -17.02 -0.29
C SER A 31 -3.89 -16.89 -1.70
N THR A 32 -5.08 -16.31 -1.87
CA THR A 32 -5.62 -16.06 -3.22
C THR A 32 -4.70 -15.18 -4.06
N LEU A 33 -3.78 -14.43 -3.43
CA LEU A 33 -2.74 -13.71 -4.16
C LEU A 33 -1.78 -14.64 -4.90
N ARG A 34 -1.56 -15.89 -4.46
CA ARG A 34 -0.65 -16.84 -5.15
C ARG A 34 -1.15 -17.21 -6.55
N SER A 35 -2.46 -17.16 -6.78
CA SER A 35 -3.09 -17.44 -8.08
C SER A 35 -3.49 -16.18 -8.86
N LEU A 36 -3.12 -14.98 -8.40
CA LEU A 36 -3.39 -13.74 -9.14
C LEU A 36 -2.24 -13.44 -10.09
N GLY A 37 -2.49 -13.60 -11.39
CA GLY A 37 -1.59 -13.29 -12.47
C GLY A 37 -2.30 -13.50 -13.82
N PRO A 38 -1.62 -13.30 -14.96
CA PRO A 38 -0.23 -12.85 -15.14
C PRO A 38 0.01 -11.39 -14.67
N PRO A 39 1.28 -10.91 -14.56
CA PRO A 39 2.53 -11.63 -14.86
C PRO A 39 2.97 -12.55 -13.72
N TRP A 40 3.61 -13.65 -14.11
CA TRP A 40 4.16 -14.68 -13.22
C TRP A 40 5.69 -14.57 -13.10
N VAL A 41 6.24 -15.01 -11.98
CA VAL A 41 7.68 -15.20 -11.74
C VAL A 41 8.00 -16.69 -11.92
N GLY A 42 9.11 -16.99 -12.60
CA GLY A 42 9.56 -18.36 -12.85
C GLY A 42 8.85 -18.99 -14.04
N ASN A 43 9.30 -18.67 -15.27
CA ASN A 43 8.88 -19.31 -16.51
C ASN A 43 10.09 -19.83 -17.30
N THR A 44 10.91 -20.64 -16.65
CA THR A 44 11.96 -21.42 -17.29
C THR A 44 12.04 -22.79 -16.62
N ASP A 45 12.22 -23.84 -17.45
CA ASP A 45 12.57 -25.20 -17.02
C ASP A 45 11.58 -25.94 -16.11
N GLY A 46 10.27 -25.87 -16.41
CA GLY A 46 9.26 -26.74 -15.77
C GLY A 46 9.00 -26.47 -14.28
N LYS A 47 9.47 -25.34 -13.75
CA LYS A 47 9.23 -24.87 -12.38
C LYS A 47 7.85 -24.22 -12.24
N PRO A 48 7.22 -24.30 -11.04
CA PRO A 48 5.91 -23.71 -10.81
C PRO A 48 5.95 -22.16 -10.88
N GLU A 49 4.98 -21.60 -11.59
CA GLU A 49 4.77 -20.16 -11.68
C GLU A 49 4.29 -19.57 -10.35
N GLN A 50 4.81 -18.40 -9.97
CA GLN A 50 4.32 -17.67 -8.79
C GLN A 50 3.84 -16.27 -9.13
N SER A 51 2.78 -15.83 -8.46
CA SER A 51 2.24 -14.47 -8.62
C SER A 51 3.25 -13.40 -8.21
N THR A 52 3.48 -12.43 -9.10
CA THR A 52 4.18 -11.18 -8.79
C THR A 52 3.52 -10.39 -7.65
N TYR A 53 2.20 -10.51 -7.49
CA TYR A 53 1.46 -9.90 -6.40
C TYR A 53 1.81 -10.56 -5.06
N PHE A 54 1.72 -11.90 -4.98
CA PHE A 54 2.08 -12.63 -3.76
C PHE A 54 3.51 -12.31 -3.33
N GLN A 55 4.43 -12.26 -4.30
CA GLN A 55 5.84 -11.99 -4.05
C GLN A 55 6.08 -10.61 -3.42
N THR A 56 5.27 -9.62 -3.79
CA THR A 56 5.44 -8.24 -3.31
C THR A 56 5.13 -8.06 -1.82
N VAL A 57 4.11 -8.77 -1.30
CA VAL A 57 3.53 -8.45 0.03
C VAL A 57 3.73 -9.53 1.10
N ASN A 58 4.52 -10.59 0.82
CA ASN A 58 4.71 -11.71 1.75
C ASN A 58 6.16 -12.04 2.10
N ARG A 59 7.14 -11.22 1.67
CA ARG A 59 8.55 -11.41 2.05
C ARG A 59 8.75 -11.35 3.57
N GLY A 60 9.73 -12.09 4.09
CA GLY A 60 10.02 -12.15 5.53
C GLY A 60 9.14 -13.10 6.36
N LYS A 61 7.97 -13.51 5.84
CA LYS A 61 6.99 -14.32 6.59
C LYS A 61 7.34 -15.81 6.60
N LYS A 62 6.81 -16.53 7.60
CA LYS A 62 6.79 -18.00 7.61
C LYS A 62 5.38 -18.48 7.21
N SER A 63 5.26 -19.65 6.59
CA SER A 63 3.95 -20.18 6.19
C SER A 63 3.61 -21.43 6.98
N LEU A 64 2.42 -21.42 7.58
CA LEU A 64 1.75 -22.59 8.15
C LEU A 64 0.54 -22.93 7.26
N THR A 65 0.20 -24.20 7.14
CA THR A 65 -1.08 -24.66 6.60
C THR A 65 -1.87 -25.24 7.76
N LEU A 66 -3.10 -24.76 7.95
CA LEU A 66 -3.90 -25.11 9.12
C LEU A 66 -5.39 -24.90 8.87
N ASP A 67 -6.16 -25.98 8.89
CA ASP A 67 -7.61 -25.92 8.83
C ASP A 67 -8.25 -25.60 10.19
N PHE A 68 -8.33 -24.30 10.48
CA PHE A 68 -8.99 -23.77 11.67
C PHE A 68 -10.53 -23.94 11.65
N SER A 69 -11.13 -24.46 10.58
CA SER A 69 -12.57 -24.77 10.58
C SER A 69 -12.90 -26.00 11.44
N THR A 70 -11.90 -26.83 11.74
CA THR A 70 -12.01 -27.93 12.69
C THR A 70 -11.76 -27.45 14.13
N PRO A 71 -12.40 -28.04 15.16
CA PRO A 71 -12.14 -27.69 16.55
C PRO A 71 -10.67 -27.84 16.96
N GLU A 72 -10.00 -28.89 16.44
CA GLU A 72 -8.60 -29.16 16.68
C GLU A 72 -7.68 -28.11 16.03
N GLY A 73 -7.91 -27.78 14.74
CA GLY A 73 -7.16 -26.74 14.07
C GLY A 73 -7.35 -25.35 14.70
N ALA A 74 -8.57 -25.00 15.10
CA ALA A 74 -8.82 -23.79 15.88
C ALA A 74 -8.11 -23.82 17.24
N GLY A 75 -8.01 -25.00 17.87
CA GLY A 75 -7.25 -25.22 19.09
C GLY A 75 -5.76 -24.95 18.92
N ILE A 76 -5.16 -25.43 17.82
CA ILE A 76 -3.76 -25.14 17.46
C ILE A 76 -3.55 -23.64 17.29
N LEU A 77 -4.45 -22.95 16.57
CA LEU A 77 -4.31 -21.50 16.38
C LEU A 77 -4.44 -20.72 17.70
N ARG A 78 -5.35 -21.11 18.60
CA ARG A 78 -5.45 -20.52 19.94
C ARG A 78 -4.16 -20.66 20.75
N ARG A 79 -3.44 -21.79 20.61
CA ARG A 79 -2.13 -21.99 21.27
C ARG A 79 -1.03 -21.10 20.68
N PHE A 80 -1.04 -20.83 19.38
CA PHE A 80 -0.14 -19.81 18.83
C PHE A 80 -0.47 -18.43 19.40
N VAL A 81 -1.76 -18.08 19.48
CA VAL A 81 -2.21 -16.77 19.97
C VAL A 81 -1.89 -16.55 21.45
N SER A 82 -1.86 -17.59 22.28
CA SER A 82 -1.49 -17.46 23.69
C SER A 82 -0.08 -16.90 23.91
N GLU A 83 0.79 -17.02 22.92
CA GLU A 83 2.18 -16.54 22.97
C GLU A 83 2.44 -15.38 21.99
N SER A 84 1.42 -14.92 21.27
CA SER A 84 1.57 -13.89 20.24
C SER A 84 1.37 -12.49 20.81
N ASP A 85 2.10 -11.51 20.30
CA ASP A 85 1.88 -10.11 20.67
C ASP A 85 0.72 -9.46 19.91
N VAL A 86 0.66 -9.77 18.62
CA VAL A 86 -0.30 -9.18 17.68
C VAL A 86 -0.95 -10.31 16.88
N PHE A 87 -2.27 -10.24 16.70
CA PHE A 87 -3.03 -11.09 15.80
C PHE A 87 -3.74 -10.21 14.77
N ILE A 88 -3.35 -10.33 13.50
CA ILE A 88 -3.94 -9.55 12.40
C ILE A 88 -4.86 -10.44 11.58
N GLU A 89 -6.05 -9.96 11.28
CA GLU A 89 -7.02 -10.66 10.44
C GLU A 89 -7.77 -9.69 9.54
N ASN A 90 -8.20 -10.16 8.37
CA ASN A 90 -8.99 -9.39 7.42
C ASN A 90 -10.23 -10.13 6.92
N PHE A 91 -10.77 -11.02 7.75
CA PHE A 91 -11.98 -11.78 7.45
C PHE A 91 -13.19 -10.86 7.41
N ARG A 92 -14.25 -11.33 6.72
CA ARG A 92 -15.55 -10.66 6.84
C ARG A 92 -15.92 -10.61 8.32
N THR A 93 -16.51 -9.49 8.74
CA THR A 93 -17.00 -9.24 10.09
C THR A 93 -17.68 -10.48 10.69
N GLY A 94 -17.26 -10.86 11.90
CA GLY A 94 -17.79 -12.01 12.63
C GLY A 94 -17.40 -13.40 12.11
N THR A 95 -16.58 -13.55 11.06
CA THR A 95 -16.20 -14.88 10.54
C THR A 95 -15.40 -15.68 11.56
N LEU A 96 -14.35 -15.10 12.14
CA LEU A 96 -13.47 -15.81 13.08
C LEU A 96 -14.15 -16.10 14.43
N ALA A 97 -15.10 -15.26 14.85
CA ALA A 97 -15.90 -15.50 16.06
C ALA A 97 -16.66 -16.83 16.00
N ARG A 98 -17.10 -17.28 14.81
CA ARG A 98 -17.78 -18.58 14.63
C ARG A 98 -16.90 -19.79 14.96
N TYR A 99 -15.58 -19.60 14.98
CA TYR A 99 -14.59 -20.65 15.26
C TYR A 99 -13.94 -20.48 16.64
N GLY A 100 -14.44 -19.56 17.48
CA GLY A 100 -13.84 -19.23 18.77
C GLY A 100 -12.46 -18.56 18.62
N LEU A 101 -12.34 -17.71 17.60
CA LEU A 101 -11.13 -16.95 17.23
C LEU A 101 -11.45 -15.44 17.10
N GLY A 102 -12.58 -15.00 17.64
CA GLY A 102 -12.92 -13.58 17.72
C GLY A 102 -12.11 -12.88 18.81
N TYR A 103 -12.13 -11.54 18.82
CA TYR A 103 -11.44 -10.77 19.85
C TYR A 103 -11.83 -11.18 21.28
N ASP A 104 -13.13 -11.28 21.56
CA ASP A 104 -13.65 -11.64 22.89
C ASP A 104 -13.23 -13.04 23.35
N ASP A 105 -12.99 -13.96 22.40
CA ASP A 105 -12.49 -15.30 22.69
C ASP A 105 -10.98 -15.27 23.01
N LEU A 106 -10.21 -14.61 22.15
CA LEU A 106 -8.75 -14.64 22.21
C LEU A 106 -8.18 -13.78 23.34
N ILE A 107 -8.85 -12.68 23.71
CA ILE A 107 -8.40 -11.82 24.82
C ILE A 107 -8.50 -12.53 26.18
N ARG A 108 -9.39 -13.51 26.33
CA ARG A 108 -9.48 -14.35 27.54
C ARG A 108 -8.29 -15.30 27.68
N ILE A 109 -7.70 -15.68 26.54
CA ILE A 109 -6.51 -16.54 26.47
C ILE A 109 -5.25 -15.71 26.68
N ASN A 110 -5.20 -14.53 26.05
CA ASN A 110 -4.06 -13.63 26.11
C ASN A 110 -4.53 -12.17 26.31
N PRO A 111 -4.61 -11.69 27.57
CA PRO A 111 -5.03 -10.30 27.87
C PRO A 111 -4.07 -9.21 27.34
N ARG A 112 -2.89 -9.60 26.87
CA ARG A 112 -1.86 -8.72 26.28
C ARG A 112 -2.00 -8.63 24.76
N LEU A 113 -2.91 -9.38 24.15
CA LEU A 113 -3.05 -9.49 22.71
C LEU A 113 -3.53 -8.17 22.09
N ILE A 114 -2.82 -7.73 21.05
CA ILE A 114 -3.31 -6.68 20.15
C ILE A 114 -3.99 -7.40 18.99
N TYR A 115 -5.32 -7.31 18.92
CA TYR A 115 -6.11 -7.92 17.84
C TYR A 115 -6.43 -6.85 16.81
N CYS A 116 -5.99 -7.02 15.57
CA CYS A 116 -6.21 -6.06 14.49
C CYS A 116 -7.12 -6.65 13.42
N SER A 117 -8.31 -6.11 13.29
CA SER A 117 -9.25 -6.41 12.22
C SER A 117 -9.11 -5.39 11.10
N ILE A 118 -8.99 -5.84 9.85
CA ILE A 118 -8.99 -4.97 8.66
C ILE A 118 -10.15 -5.36 7.76
N THR A 119 -11.19 -4.53 7.67
CA THR A 119 -12.40 -4.81 6.87
C THR A 119 -12.75 -3.68 5.93
N GLY A 120 -13.70 -3.91 5.04
CA GLY A 120 -14.19 -2.90 4.09
C GLY A 120 -14.70 -1.62 4.75
N PHE A 121 -15.51 -1.78 5.78
CA PHE A 121 -16.35 -0.72 6.35
C PHE A 121 -16.36 -0.70 7.89
N GLY A 122 -15.42 -1.38 8.53
CA GLY A 122 -15.37 -1.55 10.00
C GLY A 122 -16.20 -2.73 10.49
N GLN A 123 -16.08 -3.04 11.78
CA GLN A 123 -16.79 -4.14 12.44
C GLN A 123 -18.21 -3.76 12.88
N ILE A 124 -18.56 -2.47 12.85
CA ILE A 124 -19.86 -1.92 13.28
C ILE A 124 -20.49 -1.03 12.21
N GLY A 125 -21.77 -0.69 12.42
CA GLY A 125 -22.49 0.23 11.54
C GLY A 125 -23.20 -0.45 10.36
N PRO A 126 -23.89 0.34 9.51
CA PRO A 126 -24.83 -0.19 8.52
C PRO A 126 -24.15 -1.00 7.41
N TYR A 127 -22.86 -0.81 7.19
CA TYR A 127 -22.10 -1.46 6.12
C TYR A 127 -21.15 -2.56 6.61
N ALA A 128 -21.14 -2.86 7.92
CA ALA A 128 -20.22 -3.83 8.53
C ALA A 128 -20.24 -5.22 7.85
N ASN A 129 -21.41 -5.66 7.38
CA ASN A 129 -21.59 -6.96 6.73
C ASN A 129 -21.38 -6.95 5.21
N ARG A 130 -21.03 -5.80 4.61
CA ARG A 130 -20.76 -5.69 3.18
C ARG A 130 -19.35 -6.18 2.85
N SER A 131 -19.18 -6.73 1.66
CA SER A 131 -17.85 -7.01 1.13
C SER A 131 -17.14 -5.69 0.80
N GLY A 132 -15.89 -5.53 1.23
CA GLY A 132 -15.06 -4.39 0.86
C GLY A 132 -13.85 -4.83 0.05
N TYR A 133 -13.56 -4.08 -1.01
CA TYR A 133 -12.35 -4.19 -1.81
C TYR A 133 -11.89 -2.79 -2.17
N ASP A 134 -10.59 -2.61 -2.37
CA ASP A 134 -9.99 -1.34 -2.74
C ASP A 134 -10.78 -0.56 -3.81
N TYR A 135 -11.03 -1.17 -4.97
CA TYR A 135 -11.69 -0.43 -6.06
C TYR A 135 -13.12 0.00 -5.69
N LEU A 136 -13.85 -0.82 -4.92
CA LEU A 136 -15.18 -0.46 -4.42
C LEU A 136 -15.12 0.75 -3.48
N VAL A 137 -14.17 0.75 -2.54
CA VAL A 137 -14.04 1.86 -1.59
C VAL A 137 -13.47 3.11 -2.26
N GLN A 138 -12.64 3.02 -3.29
CA GLN A 138 -12.22 4.18 -4.10
C GLN A 138 -13.43 4.87 -4.74
N ALA A 139 -14.37 4.08 -5.28
CA ALA A 139 -15.60 4.59 -5.88
C ALA A 139 -16.52 5.24 -4.83
N MET A 140 -16.76 4.53 -3.72
CA MET A 140 -17.66 5.01 -2.67
C MET A 140 -17.06 6.16 -1.86
N GLY A 141 -15.74 6.15 -1.65
CA GLY A 141 -15.01 7.06 -0.77
C GLY A 141 -14.54 8.34 -1.44
N GLY A 142 -15.04 8.65 -2.64
CA GLY A 142 -14.81 9.92 -3.33
C GLY A 142 -13.50 10.03 -4.10
N GLN A 143 -12.60 9.05 -4.04
CA GLN A 143 -11.29 9.12 -4.71
C GLN A 143 -11.42 9.29 -6.22
N MET A 144 -12.33 8.52 -6.82
CA MET A 144 -12.56 8.58 -8.26
C MET A 144 -13.26 9.87 -8.68
N ALA A 145 -14.00 10.53 -7.79
CA ALA A 145 -14.66 11.81 -8.10
C ALA A 145 -13.63 12.93 -8.34
N VAL A 146 -12.47 12.85 -7.67
CA VAL A 146 -11.39 13.85 -7.74
C VAL A 146 -10.22 13.43 -8.62
N THR A 147 -10.25 12.22 -9.19
CA THR A 147 -9.18 11.66 -10.03
C THR A 147 -9.69 11.41 -11.45
N GLY A 148 -9.00 11.94 -12.46
CA GLY A 148 -9.33 11.73 -13.87
C GLY A 148 -9.21 13.01 -14.70
N LEU A 149 -9.62 12.94 -15.96
CA LEU A 149 -9.59 14.10 -16.86
C LEU A 149 -10.72 15.10 -16.51
N PRO A 150 -10.48 16.42 -16.73
CA PRO A 150 -11.50 17.46 -16.56
C PRO A 150 -12.76 17.19 -17.38
N GLU A 151 -13.90 17.66 -16.87
CA GLU A 151 -15.16 17.63 -17.63
C GLU A 151 -15.01 18.36 -18.97
N GLY A 152 -15.69 17.85 -20.00
CA GLY A 152 -15.66 18.41 -21.36
C GLY A 152 -14.44 18.03 -22.21
N MET A 153 -13.49 17.26 -21.68
CA MET A 153 -12.39 16.67 -22.46
C MET A 153 -12.73 15.27 -22.97
N THR A 154 -12.17 14.87 -24.11
CA THR A 154 -12.26 13.48 -24.58
C THR A 154 -11.64 12.54 -23.55
N GLY A 155 -12.40 11.53 -23.11
CA GLY A 155 -11.98 10.62 -22.02
C GLY A 155 -12.21 11.18 -20.61
N ALA A 156 -12.95 12.29 -20.47
CA ALA A 156 -13.42 12.78 -19.17
C ALA A 156 -14.21 11.71 -18.40
N GLY A 157 -14.05 11.71 -17.09
CA GLY A 157 -14.77 10.81 -16.20
C GLY A 157 -13.96 10.47 -14.95
N PRO A 158 -14.62 9.83 -13.97
CA PRO A 158 -13.97 9.36 -12.76
C PRO A 158 -13.01 8.22 -13.08
N MET A 159 -11.78 8.28 -12.55
CA MET A 159 -10.74 7.28 -12.74
C MET A 159 -10.24 6.78 -11.39
N ARG A 160 -9.92 5.49 -11.30
CA ARG A 160 -9.25 4.93 -10.12
C ARG A 160 -7.77 5.25 -10.11
N VAL A 161 -7.16 5.16 -8.93
CA VAL A 161 -5.70 5.10 -8.79
C VAL A 161 -5.19 3.76 -9.34
N GLY A 162 -4.00 3.79 -9.96
CA GLY A 162 -3.41 2.62 -10.63
C GLY A 162 -3.04 1.46 -9.69
N VAL A 163 -2.76 1.77 -8.42
CA VAL A 163 -2.44 0.84 -7.33
C VAL A 163 -3.60 0.73 -6.33
N PRO A 164 -3.66 -0.35 -5.52
CA PRO A 164 -4.71 -0.51 -4.51
C PRO A 164 -4.48 0.42 -3.31
N ILE A 165 -4.75 1.71 -3.51
CA ILE A 165 -4.39 2.80 -2.60
C ILE A 165 -5.11 2.72 -1.25
N ALA A 166 -6.36 2.26 -1.22
CA ALA A 166 -7.11 2.09 0.01
C ALA A 166 -6.59 0.89 0.82
N ASP A 167 -6.21 -0.20 0.16
CA ASP A 167 -5.55 -1.34 0.84
C ASP A 167 -4.21 -0.90 1.45
N ILE A 168 -3.40 -0.14 0.70
CA ILE A 168 -2.11 0.39 1.18
C ILE A 168 -2.32 1.34 2.36
N ALA A 169 -3.28 2.27 2.27
CA ALA A 169 -3.57 3.21 3.34
C ALA A 169 -4.10 2.52 4.59
N ALA A 170 -5.01 1.55 4.44
CA ALA A 170 -5.53 0.76 5.56
C ALA A 170 -4.41 -0.09 6.20
N GLY A 171 -3.54 -0.70 5.41
CA GLY A 171 -2.37 -1.43 5.91
C GLY A 171 -1.41 -0.54 6.71
N ASN A 172 -1.12 0.66 6.21
CA ASN A 172 -0.29 1.64 6.94
C ASN A 172 -0.96 2.12 8.23
N ASN A 173 -2.27 2.39 8.20
CA ASN A 173 -3.04 2.76 9.38
C ASN A 173 -3.08 1.63 10.42
N ALA A 174 -3.18 0.36 9.98
CA ALA A 174 -3.09 -0.80 10.85
C ALA A 174 -1.71 -0.88 11.53
N VAL A 175 -0.61 -0.68 10.78
CA VAL A 175 0.74 -0.65 11.37
C VAL A 175 0.86 0.49 12.40
N ILE A 176 0.38 1.70 12.09
CA ILE A 176 0.39 2.83 13.03
C ILE A 176 -0.41 2.49 14.30
N ALA A 177 -1.59 1.92 14.15
CA ALA A 177 -2.45 1.53 15.27
C ALA A 177 -1.81 0.41 16.12
N ILE A 178 -1.17 -0.57 15.50
CA ILE A 178 -0.44 -1.64 16.18
C ILE A 178 0.74 -1.06 16.97
N LEU A 179 1.56 -0.18 16.37
CA LEU A 179 2.68 0.46 17.06
C LEU A 179 2.21 1.31 18.25
N ALA A 180 1.11 2.06 18.09
CA ALA A 180 0.49 2.81 19.18
C ALA A 180 -0.04 1.89 20.29
N ALA A 181 -0.66 0.76 19.93
CA ALA A 181 -1.16 -0.23 20.87
C ALA A 181 -0.02 -0.95 21.61
N LEU A 182 1.08 -1.26 20.94
CA LEU A 182 2.30 -1.82 21.55
C LEU A 182 2.89 -0.84 22.58
N HIS A 183 2.96 0.45 22.24
CA HIS A 183 3.40 1.49 23.17
C HIS A 183 2.46 1.63 24.37
N HIS A 184 1.15 1.61 24.15
CA HIS A 184 0.14 1.62 25.21
C HIS A 184 0.30 0.40 26.14
N ARG A 185 0.41 -0.80 25.55
CA ARG A 185 0.62 -2.07 26.27
C ARG A 185 1.91 -2.08 27.09
N GLY A 186 2.96 -1.40 26.63
CA GLY A 186 4.19 -1.21 27.41
C GLY A 186 3.97 -0.49 28.73
N LYS A 187 2.94 0.37 28.81
CA LYS A 187 2.59 1.13 30.03
C LYS A 187 1.53 0.43 30.89
N THR A 188 0.56 -0.21 30.25
CA THR A 188 -0.62 -0.77 30.95
C THR A 188 -0.54 -2.27 31.15
N GLY A 189 0.34 -2.95 30.42
CA GLY A 189 0.39 -4.40 30.34
C GLY A 189 -0.76 -5.03 29.58
N ARG A 190 -1.69 -4.26 28.99
CA ARG A 190 -2.92 -4.77 28.34
C ARG A 190 -2.93 -4.52 26.84
N GLY A 191 -3.46 -5.50 26.10
CA GLY A 191 -3.76 -5.37 24.69
C GLY A 191 -5.13 -4.74 24.44
N GLN A 192 -5.53 -4.66 23.17
CA GLN A 192 -6.82 -4.10 22.74
C GLN A 192 -7.20 -4.56 21.33
N HIS A 193 -8.46 -4.34 20.95
CA HIS A 193 -8.94 -4.52 19.58
C HIS A 193 -8.71 -3.24 18.76
N LEU A 194 -8.23 -3.41 17.53
CA LEU A 194 -8.06 -2.36 16.54
C LEU A 194 -9.00 -2.66 15.37
N ASP A 195 -9.98 -1.79 15.14
CA ASP A 195 -10.94 -1.88 14.03
C ASP A 195 -10.51 -0.92 12.92
N ILE A 196 -9.92 -1.45 11.85
CA ILE A 196 -9.43 -0.68 10.71
C ILE A 196 -10.36 -0.89 9.51
N ALA A 197 -10.89 0.21 8.99
CA ALA A 197 -11.71 0.20 7.78
C ALA A 197 -10.95 0.74 6.56
N LEU A 198 -11.06 0.02 5.44
CA LEU A 198 -10.61 0.50 4.13
C LEU A 198 -11.34 1.80 3.75
N PHE A 199 -12.64 1.88 4.02
CA PHE A 199 -13.46 3.05 3.70
C PHE A 199 -13.02 4.30 4.47
N ASP A 200 -12.78 4.18 5.78
CA ASP A 200 -12.31 5.30 6.61
C ASP A 200 -10.92 5.78 6.15
N SER A 201 -10.03 4.82 5.87
CA SER A 201 -8.68 5.10 5.36
C SER A 201 -8.73 5.83 4.01
N GLN A 202 -9.65 5.42 3.12
CA GLN A 202 -9.85 6.06 1.83
C GLN A 202 -10.42 7.48 1.96
N VAL A 203 -11.41 7.70 2.84
CA VAL A 203 -11.97 9.03 3.06
C VAL A 203 -10.92 9.99 3.63
N ALA A 204 -10.05 9.51 4.52
CA ALA A 204 -8.95 10.30 5.07
C ALA A 204 -7.96 10.79 4.00
N LEU A 205 -7.76 10.02 2.91
CA LEU A 205 -6.89 10.40 1.80
C LEU A 205 -7.42 11.59 0.97
N LEU A 206 -8.70 11.96 1.09
CA LEU A 206 -9.26 13.07 0.32
C LEU A 206 -8.73 14.45 0.72
N LEU A 207 -8.16 14.58 1.93
CA LEU A 207 -7.51 15.78 2.44
C LEU A 207 -8.27 17.09 2.11
N ASN A 208 -7.65 17.97 1.33
CA ASN A 208 -8.18 19.28 0.98
C ASN A 208 -9.43 19.20 0.08
N SER A 209 -9.62 18.12 -0.69
CA SER A 209 -10.82 17.95 -1.51
C SER A 209 -12.07 17.78 -0.66
N LEU A 210 -12.01 16.95 0.37
CA LEU A 210 -13.13 16.81 1.31
C LEU A 210 -13.28 18.07 2.17
N SER A 211 -12.18 18.68 2.59
CA SER A 211 -12.21 19.95 3.34
C SER A 211 -12.89 21.07 2.54
N ALA A 212 -12.63 21.19 1.24
CA ALA A 212 -13.26 22.19 0.37
C ALA A 212 -14.80 21.99 0.32
N TRP A 213 -15.26 20.75 0.27
CA TRP A 213 -16.70 20.46 0.35
C TRP A 213 -17.28 20.75 1.74
N LEU A 214 -16.63 20.30 2.81
CA LEU A 214 -17.13 20.45 4.18
C LEU A 214 -17.21 21.92 4.60
N ASN A 215 -16.20 22.72 4.25
CA ASN A 215 -16.05 24.08 4.74
C ASN A 215 -16.53 25.15 3.77
N ALA A 216 -16.51 24.89 2.46
CA ALA A 216 -16.88 25.86 1.43
C ALA A 216 -18.00 25.40 0.49
N ARG A 217 -18.49 24.15 0.61
CA ARG A 217 -19.47 23.54 -0.31
C ARG A 217 -19.04 23.64 -1.78
N ALA A 218 -17.74 23.68 -2.00
CA ALA A 218 -17.13 23.87 -3.31
C ALA A 218 -16.25 22.64 -3.62
N PRO A 219 -16.72 21.70 -4.46
CA PRO A 219 -15.91 20.55 -4.83
C PRO A 219 -14.72 21.01 -5.67
N LEU A 220 -13.54 20.45 -5.41
CA LEU A 220 -12.40 20.61 -6.31
C LEU A 220 -12.63 19.75 -7.56
N PRO A 221 -12.49 20.32 -8.78
CA PRO A 221 -12.74 19.58 -10.01
C PRO A 221 -11.60 18.59 -10.29
N ARG A 222 -11.87 17.60 -11.14
CA ARG A 222 -10.82 16.80 -11.77
C ARG A 222 -10.01 17.69 -12.71
N THR A 223 -8.70 17.67 -12.57
CA THR A 223 -7.78 18.53 -13.32
C THR A 223 -6.75 17.76 -14.14
N GLY A 224 -6.96 16.45 -14.35
CA GLY A 224 -5.97 15.58 -14.98
C GLY A 224 -4.70 15.53 -14.13
N ASN A 225 -3.57 15.87 -14.73
CA ASN A 225 -2.27 15.89 -14.04
C ASN A 225 -1.98 17.20 -13.31
N ASP A 226 -2.82 18.23 -13.46
CA ASP A 226 -2.60 19.51 -12.79
C ASP A 226 -3.10 19.50 -11.34
N HIS A 227 -2.45 20.25 -10.46
CA HIS A 227 -2.98 20.53 -9.14
C HIS A 227 -4.26 21.37 -9.23
N PRO A 228 -5.31 21.11 -8.42
CA PRO A 228 -6.58 21.82 -8.54
C PRO A 228 -6.49 23.31 -8.17
N THR A 229 -5.53 23.72 -7.35
CA THR A 229 -5.47 25.10 -6.80
C THR A 229 -4.13 25.81 -6.95
N ALA A 230 -3.05 25.10 -7.33
CA ALA A 230 -1.70 25.66 -7.40
C ALA A 230 -1.29 25.68 -8.87
N VAL A 231 -0.87 26.85 -9.38
CA VAL A 231 -0.56 27.03 -10.79
C VAL A 231 0.71 27.88 -10.95
N PRO A 232 1.65 27.50 -11.82
CA PRO A 232 1.74 26.21 -12.50
C PRO A 232 2.16 25.10 -11.54
N ASN A 233 1.38 24.02 -11.53
CA ASN A 233 1.72 22.76 -10.89
C ASN A 233 1.04 21.65 -11.68
N GLY A 234 1.79 21.02 -12.59
CA GLY A 234 1.22 20.13 -13.60
C GLY A 234 2.27 19.61 -14.57
N VAL A 235 1.78 19.00 -15.64
CA VAL A 235 2.61 18.33 -16.66
C VAL A 235 2.63 19.15 -17.95
N PHE A 236 3.83 19.36 -18.49
CA PHE A 236 4.07 20.17 -19.67
C PHE A 236 4.89 19.40 -20.70
N GLU A 237 4.56 19.56 -21.98
CA GLU A 237 5.28 18.93 -23.08
C GLU A 237 6.61 19.66 -23.35
N ALA A 238 7.70 18.90 -23.34
CA ALA A 238 8.99 19.29 -23.90
C ALA A 238 9.17 18.63 -25.29
N ARG A 239 10.31 18.87 -25.95
CA ARG A 239 10.56 18.36 -27.32
C ARG A 239 10.51 16.84 -27.44
N ASP A 240 10.97 16.12 -26.43
CA ASP A 240 11.18 14.67 -26.40
C ASP A 240 10.42 13.99 -25.24
N GLY A 241 9.28 14.56 -24.86
CA GLY A 241 8.35 14.02 -23.86
C GLY A 241 7.93 15.04 -22.81
N ALA A 242 7.26 14.58 -21.77
CA ALA A 242 6.69 15.46 -20.76
C ALA A 242 7.59 15.66 -19.52
N ILE A 243 7.45 16.81 -18.88
CA ILE A 243 8.06 17.14 -17.58
C ILE A 243 6.98 17.66 -16.63
N LEU A 244 7.08 17.28 -15.35
CA LEU A 244 6.31 17.91 -14.29
C LEU A 244 7.05 19.16 -13.82
N ILE A 245 6.33 20.27 -13.68
CA ILE A 245 6.82 21.51 -13.07
C ILE A 245 5.83 21.91 -11.98
N ALA A 246 6.34 22.21 -10.78
CA ALA A 246 5.53 22.59 -9.63
C ALA A 246 6.02 23.90 -8.98
N THR A 247 5.06 24.81 -8.75
CA THR A 247 5.23 26.01 -7.94
C THR A 247 4.01 26.16 -7.02
N PHE A 248 4.25 26.60 -5.79
CA PHE A 248 3.24 26.79 -4.76
C PHE A 248 3.07 28.26 -4.36
N ASN A 249 4.02 29.13 -4.70
CA ASN A 249 3.99 30.55 -4.34
C ASN A 249 4.58 31.46 -5.43
N ASP A 250 4.35 32.76 -5.30
CA ASP A 250 4.77 33.77 -6.28
C ASP A 250 6.30 33.84 -6.42
N ARG A 251 7.06 33.54 -5.37
CA ARG A 251 8.54 33.53 -5.42
C ARG A 251 9.07 32.36 -6.26
N GLU A 252 8.46 31.19 -6.14
CA GLU A 252 8.75 30.04 -7.00
C GLU A 252 8.38 30.32 -8.45
N PHE A 253 7.21 30.91 -8.69
CA PHE A 253 6.79 31.31 -10.02
C PHE A 253 7.75 32.32 -10.66
N ALA A 254 8.21 33.34 -9.93
CA ALA A 254 9.18 34.30 -10.46
C ALA A 254 10.52 33.65 -10.86
N ARG A 255 10.96 32.59 -10.14
CA ARG A 255 12.15 31.80 -10.53
C ARG A 255 11.90 31.01 -11.80
N LEU A 256 10.73 30.38 -11.93
CA LEU A 256 10.33 29.67 -13.13
C LEU A 256 10.25 30.62 -14.34
N ALA A 257 9.61 31.77 -14.18
CA ALA A 257 9.50 32.81 -15.19
C ALA A 257 10.88 33.22 -15.74
N ARG A 258 11.87 33.42 -14.86
CA ARG A 258 13.27 33.64 -15.24
C ARG A 258 13.90 32.48 -16.00
N VAL A 259 13.65 31.23 -15.59
CA VAL A 259 14.18 30.05 -16.31
C VAL A 259 13.62 29.94 -17.72
N LEU A 260 12.38 30.40 -17.91
CA LEU A 260 11.72 30.43 -19.21
C LEU A 260 12.05 31.69 -20.01
N ASP A 261 12.92 32.56 -19.50
CA ASP A 261 13.32 33.82 -20.14
C ASP A 261 12.12 34.80 -20.32
N HIS A 262 11.20 34.77 -19.34
CA HIS A 262 9.99 35.60 -19.25
C HIS A 262 9.84 36.22 -17.85
N GLU A 263 10.85 36.93 -17.34
CA GLU A 263 10.78 37.54 -15.99
C GLU A 263 9.59 38.50 -15.82
N ASP A 264 9.11 39.10 -16.91
CA ASP A 264 7.97 40.00 -16.96
C ASP A 264 6.68 39.38 -16.42
N TRP A 265 6.51 38.05 -16.53
CA TRP A 265 5.36 37.33 -15.98
C TRP A 265 5.21 37.49 -14.46
N ALA A 266 6.31 37.73 -13.74
CA ALA A 266 6.25 37.96 -12.29
C ALA A 266 5.51 39.26 -11.92
N CYS A 267 5.42 40.20 -12.86
CA CYS A 267 4.76 41.49 -12.71
C CYS A 267 3.48 41.61 -13.57
N ASP A 268 3.24 40.70 -14.50
CA ASP A 268 2.05 40.66 -15.35
C ASP A 268 0.77 40.49 -14.50
N PRO A 269 -0.24 41.39 -14.60
CA PRO A 269 -1.52 41.25 -13.90
C PRO A 269 -2.24 39.91 -14.10
N LEU A 270 -1.96 39.18 -15.19
CA LEU A 270 -2.50 37.85 -15.45
C LEU A 270 -1.82 36.74 -14.64
N PHE A 271 -0.55 36.91 -14.24
CA PHE A 271 0.27 35.83 -13.66
C PHE A 271 0.99 36.17 -12.36
N ALA A 272 1.08 37.45 -11.98
CA ALA A 272 1.89 37.90 -10.84
C ALA A 272 1.51 37.22 -9.51
N ARG A 273 0.21 36.96 -9.29
CA ARG A 273 -0.28 36.27 -8.07
C ARG A 273 -0.84 34.90 -8.38
N SER A 274 -0.71 34.00 -7.41
CA SER A 274 -1.25 32.63 -7.47
C SER A 274 -2.72 32.58 -7.90
N ARG A 275 -3.56 33.49 -7.39
CA ARG A 275 -4.98 33.58 -7.77
C ARG A 275 -5.16 33.94 -9.25
N ASN A 276 -4.38 34.90 -9.77
CA ASN A 276 -4.41 35.28 -11.18
C ASN A 276 -3.98 34.11 -12.06
N ARG A 277 -2.92 33.37 -11.68
CA ARG A 277 -2.49 32.16 -12.40
C ARG A 277 -3.56 31.07 -12.41
N LEU A 278 -4.30 30.90 -11.30
CA LEU A 278 -5.39 29.95 -11.26
C LEU A 278 -6.51 30.30 -12.25
N THR A 279 -6.92 31.57 -12.31
CA THR A 279 -7.90 32.07 -13.28
C THR A 279 -7.41 31.94 -14.72
N ASN A 280 -6.12 32.22 -14.96
CA ASN A 280 -5.50 32.23 -16.28
C ASN A 280 -4.70 30.95 -16.60
N ARG A 281 -5.03 29.83 -15.96
CA ARG A 281 -4.26 28.58 -16.04
C ARG A 281 -4.01 28.13 -17.47
N LYS A 282 -5.07 28.14 -18.30
CA LYS A 282 -4.99 27.71 -19.70
C LYS A 282 -3.99 28.56 -20.48
N ALA A 283 -4.11 29.88 -20.38
CA ALA A 283 -3.22 30.82 -21.06
C ALA A 283 -1.76 30.67 -20.63
N LEU A 284 -1.51 30.55 -19.31
CA LEU A 284 -0.15 30.33 -18.80
C LEU A 284 0.42 28.98 -19.28
N GLY A 285 -0.39 27.92 -19.22
CA GLY A 285 0.02 26.57 -19.63
C GLY A 285 0.35 26.46 -21.11
N GLU A 286 -0.42 27.13 -21.97
CA GLU A 286 -0.15 27.22 -23.42
C GLU A 286 1.18 27.93 -23.69
N GLN A 287 1.43 29.07 -23.05
CA GLN A 287 2.69 29.81 -23.19
C GLN A 287 3.89 29.00 -22.68
N MET A 288 3.77 28.42 -21.49
CA MET A 288 4.82 27.55 -20.93
C MET A 288 5.12 26.37 -21.86
N THR A 289 4.10 25.69 -22.37
CA THR A 289 4.27 24.54 -23.27
C THR A 289 4.94 24.93 -24.59
N ALA A 290 4.61 26.10 -25.15
CA ALA A 290 5.25 26.60 -26.37
C ALA A 290 6.76 26.78 -26.18
N ILE A 291 7.19 27.33 -25.04
CA ILE A 291 8.60 27.51 -24.70
C ILE A 291 9.27 26.16 -24.47
N LEU A 292 8.66 25.30 -23.65
CA LEU A 292 9.24 24.02 -23.24
C LEU A 292 9.45 23.06 -24.42
N ARG A 293 8.63 23.13 -25.47
CA ARG A 293 8.83 22.35 -26.71
C ARG A 293 10.09 22.70 -27.49
N SER A 294 10.75 23.82 -27.20
CA SER A 294 11.98 24.23 -27.90
C SER A 294 13.21 23.38 -27.55
N ARG A 295 13.22 22.71 -26.38
CA ARG A 295 14.35 21.92 -25.89
C ARG A 295 13.87 20.59 -25.28
N GLY A 296 14.79 19.64 -25.12
CA GLY A 296 14.48 18.33 -24.52
C GLY A 296 14.40 18.35 -22.99
N LYS A 297 13.82 17.30 -22.40
CA LYS A 297 13.60 17.14 -20.95
C LYS A 297 14.89 17.37 -20.15
N ALA A 298 16.01 16.79 -20.57
CA ALA A 298 17.29 16.90 -19.87
C ALA A 298 17.79 18.36 -19.74
N HIS A 299 17.60 19.17 -20.78
CA HIS A 299 17.96 20.59 -20.77
C HIS A 299 17.12 21.35 -19.74
N TRP A 300 15.79 21.17 -19.78
CA TRP A 300 14.90 21.86 -18.86
C TRP A 300 15.08 21.42 -17.41
N MET A 301 15.22 20.12 -17.16
CA MET A 301 15.50 19.61 -15.82
C MET A 301 16.79 20.21 -15.25
N ALA A 302 17.86 20.35 -16.06
CA ALA A 302 19.09 20.98 -15.61
C ALA A 302 18.89 22.47 -15.25
N ARG A 303 18.23 23.26 -16.11
CA ARG A 303 17.95 24.69 -15.84
C ARG A 303 17.03 24.88 -14.63
N LEU A 304 15.94 24.11 -14.55
CA LEU A 304 14.96 24.19 -13.47
C LEU A 304 15.56 23.80 -12.11
N ASN A 305 16.31 22.70 -12.05
CA ASN A 305 16.99 22.28 -10.83
C ASN A 305 18.06 23.29 -10.39
N ALA A 306 18.85 23.85 -11.33
CA ALA A 306 19.83 24.89 -11.01
C ALA A 306 19.17 26.15 -10.41
N ALA A 307 17.96 26.49 -10.87
CA ALA A 307 17.16 27.59 -10.33
C ALA A 307 16.35 27.22 -9.08
N LYS A 308 16.44 25.97 -8.60
CA LYS A 308 15.66 25.43 -7.47
C LYS A 308 14.15 25.55 -7.69
N VAL A 309 13.71 25.31 -8.93
CA VAL A 309 12.30 25.13 -9.30
C VAL A 309 12.00 23.63 -9.25
N SER A 310 10.93 23.23 -8.56
CA SER A 310 10.56 21.83 -8.43
C SER A 310 10.12 21.27 -9.78
N CYS A 311 10.82 20.25 -10.25
CA CYS A 311 10.50 19.56 -11.49
C CYS A 311 10.91 18.09 -11.44
N GLY A 312 10.36 17.28 -12.33
CA GLY A 312 10.77 15.88 -12.49
C GLY A 312 10.21 15.25 -13.76
N PRO A 313 10.80 14.12 -14.20
CA PRO A 313 10.25 13.31 -15.27
C PRO A 313 9.00 12.54 -14.80
N ILE A 314 8.20 12.08 -15.77
CA ILE A 314 7.23 11.00 -15.54
C ILE A 314 7.94 9.70 -15.90
N ASN A 315 8.29 8.93 -14.88
CA ASN A 315 9.05 7.68 -15.04
C ASN A 315 8.10 6.48 -15.25
N ASP A 316 8.49 5.58 -16.14
CA ASP A 316 7.92 4.23 -16.19
C ASP A 316 8.67 3.25 -15.26
N MET A 317 8.35 1.96 -15.34
CA MET A 317 8.96 0.94 -14.46
C MET A 317 10.45 0.70 -14.78
N ALA A 318 10.87 0.83 -16.03
CA ALA A 318 12.27 0.68 -16.44
C ALA A 318 13.10 1.90 -16.01
N ASP A 319 12.53 3.10 -16.13
CA ASP A 319 13.14 4.34 -15.62
C ASP A 319 13.35 4.25 -14.09
N ILE A 320 12.35 3.78 -13.35
CA ILE A 320 12.41 3.57 -11.89
C ILE A 320 13.48 2.55 -11.52
N GLU A 321 13.58 1.45 -12.27
CA GLU A 321 14.61 0.43 -12.04
C GLU A 321 16.03 0.97 -12.24
N ALA A 322 16.23 1.83 -13.23
CA ALA A 322 17.52 2.43 -13.56
C ALA A 322 17.87 3.69 -12.76
N ASP A 323 16.98 4.16 -11.87
CA ASP A 323 17.14 5.44 -11.18
C ASP A 323 18.34 5.41 -10.18
N PRO A 324 19.30 6.34 -10.30
CA PRO A 324 20.51 6.34 -9.48
C PRO A 324 20.23 6.66 -8.01
N GLN A 325 19.19 7.44 -7.72
CA GLN A 325 18.82 7.76 -6.34
C GLN A 325 18.16 6.55 -5.67
N LEU A 326 17.32 5.80 -6.38
CA LEU A 326 16.71 4.55 -5.87
C LEU A 326 17.76 3.46 -5.65
N ALA A 327 18.75 3.35 -6.56
CA ALA A 327 19.91 2.49 -6.37
C ALA A 327 20.71 2.91 -5.12
N HIS A 328 21.08 4.19 -4.99
CA HIS A 328 21.78 4.73 -3.82
C HIS A 328 20.98 4.53 -2.52
N ARG A 329 19.65 4.58 -2.60
CA ARG A 329 18.75 4.38 -1.47
C ARG A 329 18.47 2.92 -1.17
N ASN A 330 19.07 1.96 -1.86
CA ASN A 330 18.85 0.52 -1.70
C ASN A 330 17.35 0.19 -1.74
N MET A 331 16.65 0.69 -2.77
CA MET A 331 15.21 0.47 -2.97
C MET A 331 14.88 -0.79 -3.77
N PHE A 332 15.88 -1.53 -4.23
CA PHE A 332 15.73 -2.85 -4.82
C PHE A 332 16.69 -3.82 -4.12
N ALA A 333 16.23 -5.03 -3.84
CA ALA A 333 17.03 -6.09 -3.25
C ALA A 333 16.82 -7.40 -4.02
N THR A 334 17.83 -8.26 -4.01
CA THR A 334 17.75 -9.63 -4.53
C THR A 334 17.68 -10.60 -3.36
N LEU A 335 16.73 -11.52 -3.39
CA LEU A 335 16.55 -12.57 -2.40
C LEU A 335 16.58 -13.92 -3.11
N THR A 336 17.17 -14.93 -2.49
CA THR A 336 17.11 -16.29 -3.01
C THR A 336 15.78 -16.95 -2.59
N HIS A 337 15.04 -17.46 -3.58
CA HIS A 337 13.77 -18.16 -3.40
C HIS A 337 13.95 -19.66 -3.67
N PRO A 338 13.41 -20.55 -2.81
CA PRO A 338 13.65 -22.00 -2.88
C PRO A 338 13.39 -22.62 -4.26
N GLU A 339 12.32 -22.20 -4.94
CA GLU A 339 11.95 -22.76 -6.25
C GLU A 339 12.43 -21.90 -7.44
N MET A 340 12.54 -20.58 -7.26
CA MET A 340 12.67 -19.63 -8.36
C MET A 340 14.12 -19.13 -8.55
N GLY A 341 15.03 -19.48 -7.63
CA GLY A 341 16.35 -18.87 -7.60
C GLY A 341 16.26 -17.42 -7.14
N ASP A 342 17.04 -16.54 -7.75
CA ASP A 342 17.09 -15.14 -7.35
C ASP A 342 15.83 -14.37 -7.81
N VAL A 343 15.14 -13.75 -6.84
CA VAL A 343 14.00 -12.87 -7.08
C VAL A 343 14.32 -11.46 -6.63
N ARG A 344 13.90 -10.48 -7.43
CA ARG A 344 14.05 -9.05 -7.10
C ARG A 344 12.81 -8.52 -6.42
N VAL A 345 13.01 -7.78 -5.34
CA VAL A 345 11.95 -7.19 -4.52
C VAL A 345 12.21 -5.71 -4.25
N VAL A 346 11.14 -4.96 -4.00
CA VAL A 346 11.26 -3.57 -3.54
C VAL A 346 11.75 -3.56 -2.09
N GLY A 347 12.80 -2.77 -1.85
CA GLY A 347 13.41 -2.52 -0.56
C GLY A 347 12.48 -1.80 0.41
N SER A 348 12.84 -1.76 1.70
CA SER A 348 12.09 -0.98 2.68
C SER A 348 12.26 0.52 2.43
N PRO A 349 11.18 1.33 2.43
CA PRO A 349 11.29 2.78 2.39
C PRO A 349 11.79 3.37 3.73
N LEU A 350 11.79 2.58 4.80
CA LEU A 350 12.23 3.00 6.14
C LEU A 350 13.75 2.87 6.25
N LYS A 351 14.44 4.00 6.48
CA LYS A 351 15.90 4.08 6.62
C LYS A 351 16.24 4.50 8.05
N PHE A 352 16.48 3.53 8.92
CA PHE A 352 16.87 3.77 10.30
C PHE A 352 18.39 3.80 10.44
N SER A 353 18.91 4.69 11.29
CA SER A 353 20.35 4.87 11.53
C SER A 353 20.97 3.75 12.36
N GLU A 354 20.22 3.17 13.30
CA GLU A 354 20.72 2.17 14.26
C GLU A 354 20.23 0.76 13.98
N THR A 355 18.97 0.62 13.53
CA THR A 355 18.33 -0.67 13.27
C THR A 355 17.87 -0.76 11.82
N PRO A 356 18.79 -0.83 10.85
CA PRO A 356 18.43 -0.86 9.43
C PRO A 356 17.53 -2.07 9.12
N VAL A 357 16.56 -1.88 8.22
CA VAL A 357 15.67 -2.98 7.82
C VAL A 357 16.44 -3.94 6.92
N ILE A 358 16.58 -5.19 7.38
CA ILE A 358 17.24 -6.27 6.64
C ILE A 358 16.17 -7.14 5.98
N LEU A 359 16.31 -7.39 4.68
CA LEU A 359 15.47 -8.32 3.94
C LEU A 359 16.22 -9.64 3.81
N GLU A 360 15.84 -10.63 4.63
CA GLU A 360 16.55 -11.93 4.69
C GLU A 360 15.84 -13.04 3.94
N ARG A 361 14.50 -13.04 3.94
CA ARG A 361 13.70 -14.15 3.42
C ARG A 361 12.83 -13.73 2.26
N SER A 362 12.88 -14.52 1.21
CA SER A 362 11.90 -14.47 0.14
C SER A 362 10.50 -14.85 0.66
N PRO A 363 9.44 -14.51 -0.08
CA PRO A 363 8.08 -14.94 0.24
C PRO A 363 7.99 -16.47 0.32
N PRO A 364 7.36 -17.04 1.36
CA PRO A 364 7.43 -18.47 1.61
C PRO A 364 6.56 -19.29 0.64
N LEU A 365 6.90 -20.57 0.44
CA LEU A 365 5.98 -21.55 -0.16
C LEU A 365 4.78 -21.79 0.77
N ALA A 366 3.70 -22.37 0.23
CA ALA A 366 2.56 -22.73 1.05
C ALA A 366 2.96 -23.87 2.01
N GLY A 367 2.85 -23.61 3.31
CA GLY A 367 3.16 -24.61 4.34
C GLY A 367 4.64 -24.91 4.53
N GLU A 368 5.54 -24.12 3.93
CA GLU A 368 7.00 -24.31 3.99
C GLU A 368 7.53 -24.49 5.41
N HIS A 369 6.89 -23.84 6.39
CA HIS A 369 7.34 -23.79 7.78
C HIS A 369 6.35 -24.51 8.72
N THR A 370 5.39 -25.29 8.19
CA THR A 370 4.34 -25.94 9.00
C THR A 370 4.95 -26.82 10.08
N GLU A 371 5.87 -27.72 9.73
CA GLU A 371 6.47 -28.64 10.69
C GLU A 371 7.31 -27.92 11.74
N ASP A 372 8.16 -26.99 11.30
CA ASP A 372 9.05 -26.24 12.17
C ASP A 372 8.27 -25.40 13.18
N LEU A 373 7.21 -24.72 12.73
CA LEU A 373 6.37 -23.93 13.61
C LEU A 373 5.63 -24.80 14.64
N LEU A 374 5.07 -25.94 14.23
CA LEU A 374 4.35 -26.83 15.15
C LEU A 374 5.28 -27.50 16.16
N ARG A 375 6.47 -27.88 15.74
CA ARG A 375 7.48 -28.47 16.61
C ARG A 375 8.08 -27.42 17.56
N ASP A 376 8.57 -26.31 17.02
CA ASP A 376 9.40 -25.37 17.78
C ASP A 376 8.56 -24.48 18.71
N ARG A 377 7.33 -24.12 18.31
CA ARG A 377 6.43 -23.27 19.13
C ARG A 377 5.47 -24.07 19.99
N LEU A 378 5.00 -25.22 19.52
CA LEU A 378 3.95 -25.97 20.18
C LEU A 378 4.41 -27.34 20.72
N GLY A 379 5.66 -27.74 20.47
CA GLY A 379 6.20 -29.02 20.96
C GLY A 379 5.53 -30.25 20.38
N LEU A 380 4.89 -30.15 19.21
CA LEU A 380 4.25 -31.31 18.57
C LEU A 380 5.31 -32.32 18.11
N THR A 381 5.05 -33.59 18.38
CA THR A 381 5.93 -34.69 17.95
C THR A 381 5.73 -35.01 16.46
N PRO A 382 6.69 -35.72 15.82
CA PRO A 382 6.48 -36.26 14.48
C PRO A 382 5.21 -37.12 14.35
N GLY A 383 4.84 -37.85 15.40
CA GLY A 383 3.60 -38.63 15.45
C GLY A 383 2.35 -37.77 15.43
N ASP A 384 2.33 -36.67 16.19
CA ASP A 384 1.23 -35.70 16.18
C ASP A 384 1.07 -35.08 14.79
N MET A 385 2.18 -34.65 14.18
CA MET A 385 2.17 -34.04 12.86
C MET A 385 1.71 -35.01 11.77
N ALA A 386 2.14 -36.27 11.81
CA ALA A 386 1.67 -37.30 10.90
C ALA A 386 0.15 -37.53 11.01
N ARG A 387 -0.38 -37.56 12.24
CA ARG A 387 -1.82 -37.67 12.49
C ARG A 387 -2.58 -36.45 11.96
N LEU A 388 -2.09 -35.23 12.22
CA LEU A 388 -2.73 -34.00 11.74
C LEU A 388 -2.78 -33.94 10.20
N ARG A 389 -1.72 -34.38 9.50
CA ARG A 389 -1.73 -34.50 8.04
C ARG A 389 -2.72 -35.53 7.54
N ALA A 390 -2.74 -36.71 8.15
CA ALA A 390 -3.70 -37.76 7.79
C ALA A 390 -5.15 -37.30 7.98
N ALA A 391 -5.39 -36.42 8.95
CA ALA A 391 -6.69 -35.79 9.20
C ALA A 391 -6.98 -34.56 8.31
N GLY A 392 -6.03 -34.13 7.47
CA GLY A 392 -6.17 -32.94 6.62
C GLY A 392 -6.20 -31.61 7.39
N ILE A 393 -5.70 -31.59 8.63
CA ILE A 393 -5.68 -30.40 9.49
C ILE A 393 -4.47 -29.52 9.15
N ILE A 394 -3.33 -30.09 8.75
CA ILE A 394 -2.10 -29.36 8.36
C ILE A 394 -1.61 -29.71 6.98
#